data_AF-A7S5J8-F1
#
_entry.id   AF-A7S5J8-F1
#
_cell.length_a   1.000
_cell.length_b   1.000
_cell.length_c   1.000
_cell.angle_alpha   90.00
_cell.angle_beta   90.00
_cell.angle_gamma   90.00
#
_symmetry.space_group_name_H-M   'P 1'
#
loop_
_entity.id
_entity.type
_entity.pdbx_description
1 polymer ?
#
loop_
_entity_poly.entity_id
_entity_poly.type
_entity_poly.pdbx_seq_one_letter_code
_entity_poly.pdbx_strand_id
1 'polypeptide(L)'
;MDKRPRTHGKEALELFSVICKNGGEIELGFAVSRLRPQTRQYLKQIGALKFVRNQGDLFKVTTQDQGRVLIEVCLSLKFCPKAKERQGCKDLNCGMLHVCPYYIKGKCAHGQKCRLSHKIQSSSLQNFFPVSIEGYDNETLIKLMQKAVDDTESERAAANNPIPDICKFYNNAIGCSKKDKCPFLHVCQHFVDGKCKFGDTCKRVHHFKEQHNLEVLSNHQLERFDLPMILHILSGRERKRSTSSSSDTSDTTASTPRKSRANGVAPIPKSPNGAATSNSSSAAPCIKNKEDAEICGFYLRGCCNYGNNCMNHHTKLPYLWQWRGTGGSWESLPSDMNVMVERSYCQLSEGEQYPISIDGEMYSIVYKDMTAVPRHP
;
A
#
# COMPACT_ATOMS: atom_id res chain seq x y z
N MET A 1 -2.59 25.87 21.99
CA MET A 1 -1.42 26.30 21.19
C MET A 1 -1.76 26.00 19.75
N ASP A 2 -1.87 27.05 18.95
CA ASP A 2 -2.45 27.05 17.61
C ASP A 2 -1.39 26.59 16.58
N LYS A 3 -1.44 25.34 16.12
CA LYS A 3 -0.52 24.86 15.08
C LYS A 3 -1.12 25.16 13.71
N ARG A 4 -0.65 26.24 13.09
CA ARG A 4 -0.85 26.53 11.66
C ARG A 4 -0.42 25.32 10.80
N PRO A 5 -1.01 25.13 9.60
CA PRO A 5 -0.51 24.16 8.62
C PRO A 5 0.98 24.39 8.40
N ARG A 6 1.77 23.30 8.35
CA ARG A 6 3.22 23.38 8.17
C ARG A 6 3.51 24.12 6.85
N THR A 7 3.85 25.39 6.94
CA THR A 7 4.34 26.14 5.79
C THR A 7 5.74 25.61 5.49
N HIS A 8 5.87 24.79 4.46
CA HIS A 8 7.17 24.29 4.03
C HIS A 8 8.10 25.45 3.68
N GLY A 9 9.39 25.31 4.03
CA GLY A 9 10.40 26.30 3.71
C GLY A 9 10.54 26.50 2.20
N LYS A 10 10.94 27.71 1.77
CA LYS A 10 11.11 28.05 0.34
C LYS A 10 12.09 27.11 -0.36
N GLU A 11 13.07 26.60 0.38
CA GLU A 11 14.09 25.65 -0.06
C GLU A 11 13.50 24.27 -0.36
N ALA A 12 12.54 23.81 0.45
CA ALA A 12 11.83 22.55 0.22
C ALA A 12 10.95 22.67 -1.01
N LEU A 13 10.21 23.77 -1.15
CA LEU A 13 9.37 24.01 -2.33
C LEU A 13 10.18 24.11 -3.62
N GLU A 14 11.36 24.74 -3.57
CA GLU A 14 12.27 24.80 -4.71
C GLU A 14 12.78 23.41 -5.10
N LEU A 15 13.24 22.62 -4.13
CA LEU A 15 13.67 21.24 -4.38
C LEU A 15 12.54 20.38 -4.95
N PHE A 16 11.33 20.51 -4.39
CA PHE A 16 10.14 19.84 -4.88
C PHE A 16 9.86 20.16 -6.36
N SER A 17 9.90 21.44 -6.72
CA SER A 17 9.73 21.88 -8.12
C SER A 17 10.78 21.29 -9.05
N VAL A 18 12.05 21.23 -8.63
CA VAL A 18 13.13 20.63 -9.42
C VAL A 18 12.87 19.15 -9.67
N ILE A 19 12.47 18.39 -8.64
CA ILE A 19 12.21 16.96 -8.77
C ILE A 19 10.99 16.72 -9.66
N CYS A 20 9.90 17.47 -9.50
CA CYS A 20 8.71 17.33 -10.33
C CYS A 20 9.02 17.59 -11.82
N LYS A 21 9.81 18.61 -12.14
CA LYS A 21 10.25 18.91 -13.52
C LYS A 21 11.14 17.82 -14.13
N ASN A 22 11.68 16.91 -13.32
CA ASN A 22 12.49 15.78 -13.77
C ASN A 22 11.72 14.45 -13.68
N GLY A 23 10.38 14.49 -13.69
CA GLY A 23 9.55 13.27 -13.70
C GLY A 23 9.31 12.65 -12.33
N GLY A 24 9.60 13.39 -11.26
CA GLY A 24 9.23 13.02 -9.89
C GLY A 24 10.27 12.22 -9.13
N GLU A 25 11.37 11.83 -9.77
CA GLU A 25 12.48 11.13 -9.12
C GLU A 25 13.80 11.49 -9.80
N ILE A 26 14.82 11.72 -8.98
CA ILE A 26 16.09 12.26 -9.44
C ILE A 26 17.21 11.94 -8.45
N GLU A 27 18.45 11.97 -8.92
CA GLU A 27 19.61 11.88 -8.03
C GLU A 27 19.76 13.19 -7.22
N LEU A 28 19.98 13.06 -5.91
CA LEU A 28 20.01 14.15 -4.94
C LEU A 28 21.10 15.18 -5.26
N GLY A 29 22.32 14.74 -5.60
CA GLY A 29 23.40 15.61 -6.01
C GLY A 29 23.05 16.45 -7.24
N PHE A 30 22.49 15.81 -8.27
CA PHE A 30 22.01 16.48 -9.47
C PHE A 30 20.86 17.45 -9.16
N ALA A 31 19.89 17.08 -8.33
CA ALA A 31 18.82 17.99 -7.91
C ALA A 31 19.39 19.23 -7.21
N VAL A 32 20.31 19.04 -6.26
CA VAL A 32 20.99 20.13 -5.54
C VAL A 32 21.80 21.03 -6.49
N SER A 33 22.38 20.46 -7.55
CA SER A 33 23.10 21.23 -8.58
C SER A 33 22.20 22.13 -9.43
N ARG A 34 20.88 21.88 -9.43
CA ARG A 34 19.87 22.68 -10.16
C ARG A 34 19.21 23.74 -9.29
N LEU A 35 19.46 23.74 -7.98
CA LEU A 35 18.97 24.76 -7.04
C LEU A 35 19.72 26.08 -7.20
N ARG A 36 19.07 27.18 -6.82
CA ARG A 36 19.65 28.51 -6.69
C ARG A 36 20.85 28.49 -5.73
N PRO A 37 21.85 29.38 -5.93
CA PRO A 37 23.08 29.38 -5.13
C PRO A 37 22.83 29.43 -3.61
N GLN A 38 21.87 30.24 -3.16
CA GLN A 38 21.49 30.39 -1.75
C GLN A 38 20.97 29.07 -1.16
N THR A 39 20.00 28.46 -1.82
CA THR A 39 19.41 27.16 -1.45
C THR A 39 20.45 26.05 -1.45
N ARG A 40 21.33 26.03 -2.46
CA ARG A 40 22.43 25.06 -2.56
C ARG A 40 23.42 25.19 -1.39
N GLN A 41 23.80 26.43 -1.04
CA GLN A 41 24.69 26.69 0.09
C GLN A 41 24.05 26.26 1.42
N TYR A 42 22.77 26.56 1.60
CA TYR A 42 22.01 26.13 2.78
C TYR A 42 21.97 24.60 2.90
N LEU A 43 21.60 23.87 1.84
CA LEU A 43 21.57 22.41 1.84
C LEU A 43 22.96 21.79 2.06
N LYS A 44 24.03 22.45 1.59
CA LYS A 44 25.42 22.03 1.84
C LYS A 44 25.78 22.17 3.33
N GLN A 45 25.32 23.22 4.00
CA GLN A 45 25.60 23.47 5.42
C GLN A 45 24.88 22.48 6.34
N ILE A 46 23.60 22.20 6.09
CA ILE A 46 22.79 21.32 6.95
C ILE A 46 22.90 19.82 6.58
N GLY A 47 23.41 19.53 5.39
CA GLY A 47 23.42 18.20 4.78
C GLY A 47 22.14 17.89 4.01
N ALA A 48 22.24 17.80 2.68
CA ALA A 48 21.09 17.61 1.79
C ALA A 48 20.27 16.34 2.10
N LEU A 49 20.93 15.22 2.40
CA LEU A 49 20.25 13.97 2.77
C LEU A 49 19.48 14.11 4.09
N LYS A 50 20.05 14.82 5.07
CA LYS A 50 19.39 15.10 6.34
C LYS A 50 18.17 16.01 6.14
N PHE A 51 18.30 17.02 5.27
CA PHE A 51 17.20 17.91 4.91
C PHE A 51 16.02 17.15 4.30
N VAL A 52 16.28 16.29 3.31
CA VAL A 52 15.26 15.46 2.65
C VAL A 52 14.55 14.56 3.66
N ARG A 53 15.30 13.85 4.52
CA ARG A 53 14.73 12.97 5.54
C ARG A 53 13.85 13.71 6.56
N ASN A 54 14.15 14.98 6.84
CA ASN A 54 13.36 15.79 7.76
C ASN A 54 12.06 16.34 7.14
N GLN A 55 11.89 16.20 5.82
CA GLN A 55 10.71 16.64 5.05
C GLN A 55 10.03 15.41 4.42
N GLY A 56 9.80 14.37 5.24
CA GLY A 56 9.26 13.07 4.80
C GLY A 56 7.81 13.10 4.28
N ASP A 57 7.13 14.23 4.48
CA ASP A 57 5.83 14.54 3.87
C ASP A 57 5.95 14.98 2.40
N LEU A 58 7.10 15.53 2.01
CA LEU A 58 7.37 15.97 0.64
C LEU A 58 8.28 15.04 -0.14
N PHE A 59 9.17 14.31 0.54
CA PHE A 59 10.21 13.54 -0.12
C PHE A 59 10.40 12.15 0.49
N LYS A 60 10.70 11.20 -0.39
CA LYS A 60 11.11 9.85 -0.05
C LYS A 60 12.50 9.58 -0.64
N VAL A 61 13.34 8.86 0.10
CA VAL A 61 14.63 8.36 -0.42
C VAL A 61 14.38 6.95 -0.96
N THR A 62 14.55 6.76 -2.27
CA THR A 62 14.22 5.49 -2.96
C THR A 62 15.45 4.61 -3.21
N THR A 63 16.63 5.20 -3.38
CA THR A 63 17.89 4.44 -3.57
C THR A 63 19.07 5.11 -2.88
N GLN A 64 19.98 4.34 -2.29
CA GLN A 64 21.23 4.78 -1.67
C GLN A 64 22.28 3.68 -1.91
N ASP A 65 23.02 3.78 -3.01
CA ASP A 65 24.09 2.83 -3.35
C ASP A 65 25.36 3.58 -3.76
N GLN A 66 26.51 3.18 -3.22
CA GLN A 66 27.86 3.68 -3.58
C GLN A 66 27.97 5.20 -3.82
N GLY A 67 27.32 6.02 -2.97
CA GLY A 67 27.36 7.49 -3.05
C GLY A 67 26.30 8.13 -3.96
N ARG A 68 25.46 7.35 -4.64
CA ARG A 68 24.28 7.84 -5.36
C ARG A 68 23.05 7.73 -4.48
N VAL A 69 22.34 8.84 -4.34
CA VAL A 69 21.08 8.90 -3.58
C VAL A 69 19.96 9.30 -4.53
N LEU A 70 18.98 8.44 -4.76
CA LEU A 70 17.75 8.79 -5.47
C LEU A 70 16.71 9.27 -4.47
N ILE A 71 16.04 10.37 -4.84
CA ILE A 71 14.94 10.97 -4.09
C ILE A 71 13.73 11.10 -4.99
N GLU A 72 12.56 10.94 -4.40
CA GLU A 72 11.25 11.02 -5.04
C GLU A 72 10.36 12.02 -4.30
N VAL A 73 9.46 12.69 -5.02
CA VAL A 73 8.41 13.52 -4.40
C VAL A 73 7.23 12.68 -3.94
N CYS A 74 6.75 12.97 -2.73
CA CYS A 74 5.52 12.39 -2.21
C CYS A 74 4.34 13.30 -2.56
N LEU A 75 3.31 12.74 -3.19
CA LEU A 75 2.07 13.45 -3.51
C LEU A 75 0.91 12.79 -2.78
N SER A 76 0.21 13.56 -1.93
CA SER A 76 -0.98 13.10 -1.23
C SER A 76 -2.23 13.34 -2.08
N LEU A 77 -2.47 12.48 -3.07
CA LEU A 77 -3.67 12.54 -3.90
C LEU A 77 -4.93 12.13 -3.09
N LYS A 78 -5.97 12.98 -3.09
CA LYS A 78 -7.27 12.69 -2.46
C LYS A 78 -8.33 12.53 -3.56
N PHE A 79 -8.96 11.35 -3.66
CA PHE A 79 -9.95 11.04 -4.68
C PHE A 79 -11.38 11.29 -4.17
N CYS A 80 -12.20 11.92 -5.00
CA CYS A 80 -13.58 12.25 -4.65
C CYS A 80 -14.42 10.97 -4.55
N PRO A 81 -15.07 10.70 -3.39
CA PRO A 81 -15.92 9.53 -3.22
C PRO A 81 -17.15 9.54 -4.13
N LYS A 82 -17.71 10.73 -4.39
CA LYS A 82 -18.88 10.93 -5.25
C LYS A 82 -18.59 10.82 -6.75
N ALA A 83 -17.31 10.83 -7.16
CA ALA A 83 -16.91 10.78 -8.56
C ALA A 83 -17.43 9.53 -9.29
N LYS A 84 -17.52 8.39 -8.59
CA LYS A 84 -17.93 7.09 -9.13
C LYS A 84 -19.43 6.83 -9.05
N GLU A 85 -20.18 7.71 -8.37
CA GLU A 85 -21.62 7.54 -8.16
C GLU A 85 -22.40 7.76 -9.47
N ARG A 86 -23.61 7.23 -9.56
CA ARG A 86 -24.42 7.25 -10.79
C ARG A 86 -24.71 8.68 -11.29
N GLN A 87 -24.79 9.64 -10.38
CA GLN A 87 -25.03 11.06 -10.69
C GLN A 87 -23.73 11.89 -10.75
N GLY A 88 -22.57 11.30 -10.43
CA GLY A 88 -21.30 12.00 -10.30
C GLY A 88 -21.27 13.00 -9.12
N CYS A 89 -20.12 13.66 -8.96
CA CYS A 89 -19.99 14.77 -8.02
C CYS A 89 -20.61 16.04 -8.63
N LYS A 90 -21.59 16.64 -7.92
CA LYS A 90 -22.27 17.89 -8.35
C LYS A 90 -21.64 19.16 -7.78
N ASP A 91 -20.65 19.02 -6.92
CA ASP A 91 -19.96 20.14 -6.30
C ASP A 91 -18.99 20.77 -7.31
N LEU A 92 -19.32 21.99 -7.75
CA LEU A 92 -18.56 22.78 -8.71
C LEU A 92 -17.21 23.25 -8.15
N ASN A 93 -17.05 23.26 -6.82
CA ASN A 93 -15.84 23.67 -6.11
C ASN A 93 -15.13 22.48 -5.44
N CYS A 94 -15.43 21.26 -5.87
CA CYS A 94 -14.85 20.07 -5.27
C CYS A 94 -13.33 20.02 -5.47
N GLY A 95 -12.58 20.22 -4.37
CA GLY A 95 -11.12 20.21 -4.37
C GLY A 95 -10.47 18.82 -4.47
N MET A 96 -11.24 17.76 -4.73
CA MET A 96 -10.77 16.37 -4.82
C MET A 96 -10.65 15.86 -6.26
N LEU A 97 -9.86 14.80 -6.48
CA LEU A 97 -9.68 14.21 -7.81
C LEU A 97 -10.89 13.38 -8.25
N HIS A 98 -11.43 13.69 -9.43
CA HIS A 98 -12.46 12.91 -10.11
C HIS A 98 -11.90 11.94 -11.17
N VAL A 99 -10.57 11.82 -11.24
CA VAL A 99 -9.85 11.04 -12.25
C VAL A 99 -9.82 9.55 -11.88
N CYS A 100 -9.92 8.67 -12.87
CA CYS A 100 -9.81 7.23 -12.68
C CYS A 100 -8.39 6.81 -12.26
N PRO A 101 -8.21 6.16 -11.09
CA PRO A 101 -6.88 5.70 -10.65
C PRO A 101 -6.29 4.64 -11.57
N TYR A 102 -7.12 3.80 -12.20
CA TYR A 102 -6.65 2.80 -13.17
C TYR A 102 -6.24 3.42 -14.51
N TYR A 103 -6.83 4.57 -14.88
CA TYR A 103 -6.42 5.31 -16.06
C TYR A 103 -5.06 5.96 -15.87
N ILE A 104 -4.83 6.58 -14.70
CA ILE A 104 -3.52 7.12 -14.31
C ILE A 104 -2.43 6.04 -14.44
N LYS A 105 -2.76 4.77 -14.16
CA LYS A 105 -1.84 3.64 -14.32
C LYS A 105 -1.68 3.12 -15.75
N GLY A 106 -2.43 3.64 -16.72
CA GLY A 106 -2.51 3.09 -18.07
C GLY A 106 -3.18 1.70 -18.14
N LYS A 107 -3.98 1.31 -17.14
CA LYS A 107 -4.58 -0.03 -16.98
C LYS A 107 -6.11 -0.04 -16.97
N CYS A 108 -6.77 1.07 -17.27
CA CYS A 108 -8.23 1.11 -17.24
C CYS A 108 -8.84 0.30 -18.40
N ALA A 109 -9.43 -0.85 -18.09
CA ALA A 109 -10.09 -1.72 -19.08
C ALA A 109 -11.42 -1.14 -19.62
N HIS A 110 -12.00 -0.15 -18.94
CA HIS A 110 -13.32 0.40 -19.31
C HIS A 110 -13.26 1.48 -20.40
N GLY A 111 -12.08 2.02 -20.72
CA GLY A 111 -11.92 3.05 -21.76
C GLY A 111 -12.93 4.19 -21.61
N GLN A 112 -13.62 4.53 -22.69
CA GLN A 112 -14.64 5.61 -22.70
C GLN A 112 -15.92 5.28 -21.92
N LYS A 113 -16.13 4.01 -21.54
CA LYS A 113 -17.26 3.58 -20.71
C LYS A 113 -16.96 3.68 -19.21
N CYS A 114 -15.78 4.17 -18.83
CA CYS A 114 -15.44 4.37 -17.44
C CYS A 114 -16.34 5.45 -16.82
N ARG A 115 -16.86 5.18 -15.62
CA ARG A 115 -17.67 6.16 -14.86
C ARG A 115 -16.84 7.29 -14.26
N LEU A 116 -15.52 7.12 -14.19
CA LEU A 116 -14.56 8.10 -13.68
C LEU A 116 -13.90 8.84 -14.85
N SER A 117 -13.51 10.10 -14.63
CA SER A 117 -12.89 10.92 -15.66
C SER A 117 -11.54 10.35 -16.09
N HIS A 118 -11.28 10.33 -17.40
CA HIS A 118 -9.95 10.09 -17.97
C HIS A 118 -9.27 11.40 -18.44
N LYS A 119 -9.84 12.56 -18.07
CA LYS A 119 -9.26 13.86 -18.37
C LYS A 119 -8.50 14.37 -17.16
N ILE A 120 -7.23 14.68 -17.38
CA ILE A 120 -6.35 15.30 -16.39
C ILE A 120 -6.17 16.76 -16.80
N GLN A 121 -6.49 17.67 -15.90
CA GLN A 121 -6.31 19.11 -16.09
C GLN A 121 -5.44 19.63 -14.96
N SER A 122 -4.48 20.51 -15.27
CA SER A 122 -3.57 21.10 -14.30
C SER A 122 -4.30 21.85 -13.18
N SER A 123 -5.41 22.54 -13.50
CA SER A 123 -6.26 23.21 -12.52
C SER A 123 -6.79 22.25 -11.44
N SER A 124 -7.21 21.05 -11.83
CA SER A 124 -7.71 20.02 -10.91
C SER A 124 -6.61 19.40 -10.05
N LEU A 125 -5.35 19.52 -10.47
CA LEU A 125 -4.19 18.98 -9.76
C LEU A 125 -3.55 20.00 -8.82
N GLN A 126 -3.71 21.30 -9.06
CA GLN A 126 -2.99 22.36 -8.35
C GLN A 126 -3.16 22.29 -6.83
N ASN A 127 -4.30 21.82 -6.34
CA ASN A 127 -4.58 21.63 -4.90
C ASN A 127 -3.69 20.56 -4.22
N PHE A 128 -3.04 19.70 -5.00
CA PHE A 128 -2.20 18.60 -4.50
C PHE A 128 -0.70 18.90 -4.58
N PHE A 129 -0.34 20.04 -5.18
CA PHE A 129 1.05 20.46 -5.34
C PHE A 129 1.32 21.67 -4.46
N PRO A 130 2.38 21.65 -3.64
CA PRO A 130 2.77 22.80 -2.82
C PRO A 130 3.45 23.90 -3.66
N VAL A 131 3.57 23.70 -4.97
CA VAL A 131 4.14 24.64 -5.95
C VAL A 131 3.20 24.80 -7.13
N SER A 132 3.33 25.92 -7.86
CA SER A 132 2.63 26.08 -9.14
C SER A 132 3.07 24.99 -10.12
N ILE A 133 2.09 24.35 -10.74
CA ILE A 133 2.29 23.38 -11.82
C ILE A 133 1.94 23.95 -13.21
N GLU A 134 1.80 25.27 -13.29
CA GLU A 134 1.66 25.95 -14.58
C GLU A 134 2.89 25.67 -15.47
N GLY A 135 2.65 25.28 -16.72
CA GLY A 135 3.70 24.92 -17.68
C GLY A 135 4.20 23.47 -17.59
N TYR A 136 3.67 22.64 -16.70
CA TYR A 136 3.95 21.20 -16.72
C TYR A 136 3.15 20.54 -17.82
N ASP A 137 3.81 19.70 -18.62
CA ASP A 137 3.13 18.92 -19.66
C ASP A 137 2.32 17.77 -19.04
N ASN A 138 1.31 17.30 -19.79
CA ASN A 138 0.42 16.23 -19.32
C ASN A 138 1.16 14.91 -19.07
N GLU A 139 2.25 14.62 -19.78
CA GLU A 139 3.01 13.38 -19.61
C GLU A 139 3.74 13.39 -18.26
N THR A 140 4.37 14.52 -17.90
CA THR A 140 5.00 14.74 -16.61
C THR A 140 3.99 14.64 -15.47
N LEU A 141 2.82 15.29 -15.62
CA LEU A 141 1.74 15.21 -14.63
C LEU A 141 1.24 13.77 -14.45
N ILE A 142 1.04 13.02 -15.53
CA ILE A 142 0.63 11.61 -15.46
C ILE A 142 1.70 10.77 -14.74
N LYS A 143 2.99 10.94 -15.06
CA LYS A 143 4.08 10.21 -14.41
C LYS A 143 4.11 10.46 -12.89
N LEU A 144 3.96 11.72 -12.48
CA LEU A 144 3.91 12.12 -11.08
C LEU A 144 2.72 11.49 -10.35
N MET A 145 1.54 11.52 -10.98
CA MET A 145 0.35 10.87 -10.42
C MET A 145 0.51 9.36 -10.36
N GLN A 146 1.11 8.73 -11.37
CA GLN A 146 1.29 7.29 -11.43
C GLN A 146 2.18 6.78 -10.29
N LYS A 147 3.28 7.47 -10.02
CA LYS A 147 4.13 7.24 -8.84
C LYS A 147 3.32 7.33 -7.53
N ALA A 148 2.56 8.41 -7.35
CA ALA A 148 1.73 8.60 -6.16
C ALA A 148 0.66 7.50 -5.96
N VAL A 149 0.04 7.02 -7.05
CA VAL A 149 -0.94 5.93 -7.00
C VAL A 149 -0.24 4.56 -6.81
N ASP A 150 0.97 4.37 -7.30
CA ASP A 150 1.78 3.16 -7.05
C ASP A 150 2.26 3.08 -5.59
N ASP A 151 2.68 4.20 -4.99
CA ASP A 151 2.96 4.30 -3.55
C ASP A 151 1.71 3.98 -2.72
N THR A 152 0.58 4.55 -3.09
CA THR A 152 -0.71 4.25 -2.45
C THR A 152 -1.10 2.78 -2.61
N GLU A 153 -0.65 2.08 -3.64
CA GLU A 153 -0.86 0.63 -3.81
C GLU A 153 0.12 -0.23 -3.02
N SER A 154 1.38 0.20 -2.87
CA SER A 154 2.37 -0.45 -1.99
C SER A 154 1.96 -0.31 -0.53
N GLU A 155 1.49 0.87 -0.13
CA GLU A 155 0.82 1.10 1.16
C GLU A 155 -0.48 0.31 1.26
N ARG A 156 -1.28 0.19 0.21
CA ARG A 156 -2.47 -0.68 0.21
C ARG A 156 -2.09 -2.16 0.31
N ALA A 157 -0.98 -2.60 -0.26
CA ALA A 157 -0.48 -3.98 -0.15
C ALA A 157 0.06 -4.25 1.26
N ALA A 158 0.77 -3.28 1.85
CA ALA A 158 1.25 -3.32 3.22
C ALA A 158 0.12 -3.19 4.25
N ALA A 159 -0.87 -2.37 3.96
CA ALA A 159 -2.10 -2.32 4.72
C ALA A 159 -2.94 -3.57 4.49
N ASN A 160 -2.91 -4.24 3.34
CA ASN A 160 -3.61 -5.52 3.18
C ASN A 160 -2.86 -6.70 3.84
N ASN A 161 -1.63 -6.49 4.29
CA ASN A 161 -0.78 -7.48 4.91
C ASN A 161 0.18 -6.76 5.87
N PRO A 162 -0.19 -6.52 7.15
CA PRO A 162 0.61 -5.73 8.10
C PRO A 162 2.02 -6.29 8.34
N ILE A 163 2.27 -7.51 7.87
CA ILE A 163 3.57 -8.15 7.86
C ILE A 163 3.87 -8.51 6.39
N PRO A 164 5.03 -8.11 5.84
CA PRO A 164 5.39 -8.32 4.45
C PRO A 164 5.54 -9.80 4.13
N ASP A 165 5.14 -10.19 2.93
CA ASP A 165 5.37 -11.54 2.42
C ASP A 165 6.75 -11.68 1.78
N ILE A 166 7.27 -12.89 1.77
CA ILE A 166 8.51 -13.25 1.07
C ILE A 166 8.18 -13.50 -0.41
N CYS A 167 8.94 -12.87 -1.30
CA CYS A 167 8.75 -12.98 -2.75
C CYS A 167 8.97 -14.42 -3.22
N LYS A 168 7.90 -15.03 -3.75
CA LYS A 168 7.96 -16.39 -4.31
C LYS A 168 8.85 -16.47 -5.55
N PHE A 169 8.81 -15.46 -6.40
CA PHE A 169 9.63 -15.40 -7.62
C PHE A 169 11.12 -15.27 -7.30
N TYR A 170 11.47 -14.46 -6.29
CA TYR A 170 12.84 -14.39 -5.79
C TYR A 170 13.30 -15.76 -5.28
N ASN A 171 12.42 -16.51 -4.61
CA ASN A 171 12.72 -17.84 -4.11
C ASN A 171 12.69 -18.97 -5.19
N ASN A 172 12.31 -18.67 -6.43
CA ASN A 172 12.35 -19.61 -7.57
C ASN A 172 13.64 -19.51 -8.38
N ALA A 173 13.98 -20.54 -9.16
CA ALA A 173 15.24 -20.58 -9.94
C ALA A 173 15.44 -19.38 -10.89
N ILE A 174 14.35 -18.84 -11.44
CA ILE A 174 14.35 -17.70 -12.38
C ILE A 174 14.69 -16.37 -11.69
N GLY A 175 14.44 -16.24 -10.38
CA GLY A 175 14.57 -14.98 -9.66
C GLY A 175 13.40 -14.01 -9.92
N CYS A 176 13.43 -12.87 -9.24
CA CYS A 176 12.37 -11.86 -9.37
C CYS A 176 12.72 -10.83 -10.45
N SER A 177 11.86 -10.66 -11.45
CA SER A 177 12.03 -9.67 -12.53
C SER A 177 11.75 -8.22 -12.07
N LYS A 178 11.06 -8.03 -10.94
CA LYS A 178 10.67 -6.71 -10.43
C LYS A 178 11.77 -5.97 -9.66
N LYS A 179 12.85 -6.67 -9.27
CA LYS A 179 14.00 -6.11 -8.51
C LYS A 179 13.52 -5.19 -7.38
N ASP A 180 14.03 -3.96 -7.30
CA ASP A 180 13.75 -2.99 -6.23
C ASP A 180 12.30 -2.47 -6.23
N LYS A 181 11.52 -2.74 -7.28
CA LYS A 181 10.09 -2.40 -7.36
C LYS A 181 9.16 -3.51 -6.84
N CYS A 182 9.72 -4.57 -6.26
CA CYS A 182 8.94 -5.73 -5.81
C CYS A 182 8.33 -5.48 -4.42
N PRO A 183 7.01 -5.52 -4.20
CA PRO A 183 6.45 -5.20 -2.87
C PRO A 183 6.69 -6.29 -1.80
N PHE A 184 7.57 -7.26 -2.05
CA PHE A 184 7.80 -8.44 -1.23
C PHE A 184 9.27 -8.57 -0.86
N LEU A 185 9.55 -9.18 0.29
CA LEU A 185 10.91 -9.40 0.77
C LEU A 185 11.69 -10.33 -0.16
N HIS A 186 12.87 -9.91 -0.57
CA HIS A 186 13.86 -10.71 -1.27
C HIS A 186 14.80 -11.33 -0.26
N VAL A 187 14.34 -12.39 0.40
CA VAL A 187 15.11 -13.15 1.39
C VAL A 187 14.89 -14.65 1.16
N CYS A 188 15.87 -15.47 1.53
CA CYS A 188 15.72 -16.92 1.51
C CYS A 188 14.59 -17.35 2.45
N GLN A 189 13.54 -17.97 1.90
CA GLN A 189 12.42 -18.46 2.70
C GLN A 189 12.88 -19.52 3.72
N HIS A 190 13.78 -20.42 3.34
CA HIS A 190 14.28 -21.46 4.23
C HIS A 190 15.11 -20.89 5.38
N PHE A 191 15.78 -19.75 5.19
CA PHE A 191 16.48 -19.05 6.26
C PHE A 191 15.49 -18.48 7.27
N VAL A 192 14.45 -17.81 6.79
CA VAL A 192 13.39 -17.27 7.67
C VAL A 192 12.69 -18.37 8.46
N ASP A 193 12.49 -19.55 7.86
CA ASP A 193 11.88 -20.70 8.52
C ASP A 193 12.87 -21.47 9.44
N GLY A 194 14.13 -21.05 9.55
CA GLY A 194 15.16 -21.71 10.35
C GLY A 194 15.63 -23.07 9.80
N LYS A 195 15.41 -23.33 8.51
CA LYS A 195 15.57 -24.64 7.85
C LYS A 195 16.52 -24.63 6.64
N CYS A 196 17.24 -23.53 6.40
CA CYS A 196 18.14 -23.45 5.26
C CYS A 196 19.35 -24.37 5.46
N LYS A 197 19.54 -25.34 4.55
CA LYS A 197 20.65 -26.29 4.60
C LYS A 197 21.94 -25.77 3.97
N PHE A 198 21.86 -24.66 3.24
CA PHE A 198 22.98 -24.13 2.46
C PHE A 198 23.84 -23.14 3.24
N GLY A 199 23.39 -22.66 4.40
CA GLY A 199 24.12 -21.67 5.20
C GLY A 199 24.59 -20.50 4.33
N ASP A 200 25.86 -20.12 4.47
CA ASP A 200 26.46 -19.01 3.73
C ASP A 200 26.66 -19.28 2.23
N THR A 201 26.54 -20.52 1.79
CA THR A 201 26.60 -20.89 0.35
C THR A 201 25.25 -20.76 -0.36
N CYS A 202 24.20 -20.31 0.34
CA CYS A 202 22.89 -20.13 -0.26
C CYS A 202 22.93 -19.05 -1.35
N LYS A 203 22.34 -19.35 -2.52
CA LYS A 203 22.16 -18.37 -3.61
C LYS A 203 21.18 -17.23 -3.28
N ARG A 204 20.59 -17.25 -2.09
CA ARG A 204 19.56 -16.32 -1.62
C ARG A 204 20.03 -15.67 -0.34
N VAL A 205 19.72 -14.41 -0.18
CA VAL A 205 20.23 -13.61 0.93
C VAL A 205 19.63 -14.06 2.26
N HIS A 206 20.47 -14.08 3.29
CA HIS A 206 20.14 -14.45 4.67
C HIS A 206 20.13 -13.22 5.59
N HIS A 207 19.84 -12.04 5.05
CA HIS A 207 19.75 -10.80 5.81
C HIS A 207 18.75 -9.84 5.18
N PHE A 208 18.27 -8.90 5.99
CA PHE A 208 17.35 -7.84 5.55
C PHE A 208 18.05 -6.51 5.28
N LYS A 209 19.39 -6.49 5.31
CA LYS A 209 20.21 -5.27 5.19
C LYS A 209 20.27 -4.68 3.78
N GLU A 210 19.76 -5.40 2.78
CA GLU A 210 19.66 -4.85 1.41
C GLU A 210 18.62 -3.74 1.39
N GLN A 211 18.89 -2.68 0.64
CA GLN A 211 18.02 -1.51 0.55
C GLN A 211 16.57 -1.88 0.26
N HIS A 212 16.35 -2.76 -0.72
CA HIS A 212 15.03 -3.28 -1.07
C HIS A 212 14.27 -3.82 0.14
N ASN A 213 14.92 -4.67 0.93
CA ASN A 213 14.31 -5.31 2.09
C ASN A 213 14.07 -4.29 3.22
N LEU A 214 14.96 -3.32 3.41
CA LEU A 214 14.77 -2.24 4.37
C LEU A 214 13.57 -1.36 4.00
N GLU A 215 13.39 -1.05 2.72
CA GLU A 215 12.23 -0.29 2.25
C GLU A 215 10.93 -1.06 2.44
N VAL A 216 10.91 -2.35 2.09
CA VAL A 216 9.74 -3.21 2.33
C VAL A 216 9.44 -3.31 3.83
N LEU A 217 10.44 -3.46 4.70
CA LEU A 217 10.20 -3.46 6.15
C LEU A 217 9.67 -2.11 6.65
N SER A 218 10.18 -0.99 6.12
CA SER A 218 9.75 0.36 6.51
C SER A 218 8.31 0.66 6.08
N ASN A 219 7.94 0.26 4.87
CA ASN A 219 6.55 0.36 4.39
C ASN A 219 5.57 -0.45 5.27
N HIS A 220 6.06 -1.45 5.99
CA HIS A 220 5.29 -2.28 6.93
C HIS A 220 5.55 -1.93 8.41
N GLN A 221 6.28 -0.85 8.70
CA GLN A 221 6.59 -0.36 10.06
C GLN A 221 7.35 -1.38 10.93
N LEU A 222 8.08 -2.29 10.28
CA LEU A 222 8.85 -3.34 10.94
C LEU A 222 10.33 -2.97 11.13
N GLU A 223 10.79 -1.81 10.64
CA GLU A 223 12.17 -1.36 10.78
C GLU A 223 12.58 -1.10 12.24
N ARG A 224 11.62 -0.94 13.14
CA ARG A 224 11.83 -0.75 14.58
C ARG A 224 12.19 -2.02 15.35
N PHE A 225 12.01 -3.19 14.74
CA PHE A 225 12.23 -4.48 15.37
C PHE A 225 13.61 -5.05 15.02
N ASP A 226 14.20 -5.80 15.95
CA ASP A 226 15.48 -6.46 15.71
C ASP A 226 15.33 -7.72 14.84
N LEU A 227 16.45 -8.26 14.36
CA LEU A 227 16.46 -9.42 13.48
C LEU A 227 15.74 -10.65 14.08
N PRO A 228 15.96 -11.03 15.37
CA PRO A 228 15.21 -12.11 16.00
C PRO A 228 13.70 -11.89 15.97
N MET A 229 13.23 -10.68 16.29
CA MET A 229 11.81 -10.35 16.26
C MET A 229 11.23 -10.37 14.84
N ILE A 230 11.96 -9.81 13.85
CA ILE A 230 11.55 -9.86 12.43
C ILE A 230 11.44 -11.31 11.96
N LEU A 231 12.43 -12.15 12.25
CA LEU A 231 12.39 -13.58 11.90
C LEU A 231 11.21 -14.28 12.57
N HIS A 232 10.97 -14.01 13.86
CA HIS A 232 9.83 -14.55 14.59
C HIS A 232 8.49 -14.18 13.92
N ILE A 233 8.30 -12.89 13.61
CA ILE A 233 7.10 -12.36 12.94
C ILE A 233 6.88 -12.99 11.55
N LEU A 234 7.96 -13.22 10.79
CA LEU A 234 7.89 -13.79 9.44
C LEU A 234 7.77 -15.33 9.45
N SER A 235 8.31 -15.98 10.48
CA SER A 235 8.24 -17.43 10.70
C SER A 235 6.85 -17.83 11.20
N GLY A 236 6.33 -18.99 10.77
CA GLY A 236 5.03 -19.50 11.25
C GLY A 236 3.79 -19.13 10.43
N ARG A 237 3.95 -18.51 9.25
CA ARG A 237 2.85 -18.33 8.29
C ARG A 237 2.72 -19.54 7.36
N GLU A 238 1.50 -20.07 7.22
CA GLU A 238 1.19 -21.16 6.29
C GLU A 238 1.10 -20.59 4.86
N ARG A 239 2.21 -20.66 4.12
CA ARG A 239 2.33 -20.03 2.81
C ARG A 239 1.68 -20.95 1.76
N LYS A 240 0.47 -20.60 1.30
CA LYS A 240 -0.21 -21.34 0.22
C LYS A 240 0.74 -21.55 -0.96
N ARG A 241 1.08 -22.81 -1.22
CA ARG A 241 1.78 -23.26 -2.42
C ARG A 241 0.84 -22.99 -3.59
N SER A 242 1.12 -21.94 -4.36
CA SER A 242 0.44 -21.71 -5.62
C SER A 242 0.93 -22.79 -6.57
N THR A 243 0.19 -23.89 -6.71
CA THR A 243 0.34 -24.73 -7.89
C THR A 243 -0.14 -23.87 -9.04
N SER A 244 0.80 -23.27 -9.77
CA SER A 244 0.52 -22.63 -11.03
C SER A 244 -0.04 -23.71 -11.95
N SER A 245 -1.35 -23.67 -12.19
CA SER A 245 -1.94 -24.25 -13.40
C SER A 245 -1.40 -23.41 -14.56
N SER A 246 -0.28 -23.84 -15.13
CA SER A 246 0.16 -23.37 -16.42
C SER A 246 -0.91 -23.76 -17.44
N SER A 247 -1.57 -22.77 -18.00
CA SER A 247 -2.26 -22.93 -19.28
C SER A 247 -1.18 -23.09 -20.33
N ASP A 248 -0.98 -24.31 -20.82
CA ASP A 248 -0.50 -24.54 -22.18
C ASP A 248 -0.82 -25.99 -22.60
N THR A 249 -1.60 -26.09 -23.66
CA THR A 249 -1.97 -27.31 -24.37
C THR A 249 -0.83 -27.74 -25.29
N SER A 250 -0.31 -28.96 -25.13
CA SER A 250 -0.15 -29.96 -26.21
C SER A 250 0.63 -31.20 -25.74
N ASP A 251 -0.12 -32.29 -25.75
CA ASP A 251 0.19 -33.62 -26.29
C ASP A 251 1.34 -34.54 -25.79
N THR A 252 0.86 -35.75 -25.45
CA THR A 252 1.45 -37.11 -25.58
C THR A 252 2.77 -37.48 -24.89
N THR A 253 2.69 -38.23 -23.78
CA THR A 253 2.82 -39.72 -23.76
C THR A 253 2.92 -40.26 -22.32
N ALA A 254 2.34 -41.44 -22.14
CA ALA A 254 2.17 -42.16 -20.88
C ALA A 254 3.48 -42.62 -20.23
N SER A 255 3.51 -42.64 -18.88
CA SER A 255 3.89 -43.83 -18.09
C SER A 255 3.73 -43.60 -16.58
N THR A 256 3.37 -44.69 -15.91
CA THR A 256 2.83 -44.92 -14.58
C THR A 256 3.84 -44.80 -13.40
N PRO A 257 3.35 -44.86 -12.13
CA PRO A 257 3.99 -44.27 -10.96
C PRO A 257 4.83 -45.26 -10.14
N ARG A 258 5.81 -44.76 -9.37
CA ARG A 258 6.51 -45.56 -8.35
C ARG A 258 6.28 -45.01 -6.95
N LYS A 259 5.43 -45.75 -6.21
CA LYS A 259 5.25 -45.69 -4.76
C LYS A 259 6.53 -46.14 -4.05
N SER A 260 6.88 -45.49 -2.95
CA SER A 260 7.50 -46.17 -1.80
C SER A 260 6.90 -45.67 -0.48
N ARG A 261 6.34 -46.67 0.21
CA ARG A 261 5.87 -46.79 1.60
C ARG A 261 7.15 -46.82 2.48
N ALA A 262 7.20 -46.38 3.73
CA ALA A 262 6.42 -46.91 4.84
C ALA A 262 6.71 -46.15 6.17
N ASN A 263 5.69 -46.12 7.04
CA ASN A 263 5.67 -46.26 8.52
C ASN A 263 6.43 -45.24 9.39
N GLY A 264 5.88 -44.64 10.46
CA GLY A 264 4.60 -44.80 11.16
C GLY A 264 4.83 -44.61 12.67
N VAL A 265 4.09 -43.70 13.32
CA VAL A 265 3.69 -43.77 14.76
C VAL A 265 2.36 -43.01 14.89
N ALA A 266 1.44 -43.56 15.68
CA ALA A 266 0.00 -43.26 15.74
C ALA A 266 -0.39 -42.49 17.05
N PRO A 267 -1.66 -42.42 17.50
CA PRO A 267 -2.44 -41.16 17.53
C PRO A 267 -3.18 -40.85 18.87
N ILE A 268 -3.61 -39.61 19.14
CA ILE A 268 -4.63 -39.31 20.20
C ILE A 268 -5.35 -37.98 19.88
N PRO A 269 -6.65 -37.75 20.19
CA PRO A 269 -7.87 -38.52 19.94
C PRO A 269 -8.93 -37.73 19.10
N LYS A 270 -9.99 -38.42 18.65
CA LYS A 270 -11.19 -37.85 18.01
C LYS A 270 -12.27 -37.48 19.04
N SER A 271 -13.03 -36.40 18.81
CA SER A 271 -14.52 -36.36 18.87
C SER A 271 -15.07 -34.94 18.63
N PRO A 272 -16.35 -34.75 18.27
CA PRO A 272 -17.08 -35.45 17.20
C PRO A 272 -17.72 -34.46 16.20
N ASN A 273 -18.08 -35.05 15.05
CA ASN A 273 -18.78 -34.51 13.89
C ASN A 273 -19.82 -33.39 14.11
N GLY A 274 -19.62 -32.29 13.36
CA GLY A 274 -20.69 -31.54 12.68
C GLY A 274 -20.26 -31.38 11.22
N ALA A 275 -21.07 -31.89 10.29
CA ALA A 275 -20.73 -32.04 8.88
C ALA A 275 -20.23 -30.73 8.23
N ALA A 276 -18.92 -30.67 7.95
CA ALA A 276 -18.33 -29.64 7.10
C ALA A 276 -18.21 -30.21 5.68
N THR A 277 -19.13 -29.80 4.82
CA THR A 277 -18.96 -29.87 3.36
C THR A 277 -17.65 -29.19 3.00
N SER A 278 -16.72 -29.96 2.45
CA SER A 278 -15.44 -29.50 1.94
C SER A 278 -15.65 -28.65 0.68
N ASN A 279 -16.05 -27.40 0.86
CA ASN A 279 -15.91 -26.38 -0.16
C ASN A 279 -14.63 -25.60 0.12
N SER A 280 -13.54 -26.07 -0.49
CA SER A 280 -12.26 -25.35 -0.62
C SER A 280 -12.39 -24.20 -1.62
N SER A 281 -13.37 -23.32 -1.38
CA SER A 281 -13.50 -22.05 -2.06
C SER A 281 -12.71 -21.03 -1.25
N SER A 282 -11.77 -20.34 -1.89
CA SER A 282 -11.11 -19.15 -1.36
C SER A 282 -12.14 -18.27 -0.64
N ALA A 283 -12.12 -18.26 0.70
CA ALA A 283 -13.12 -17.53 1.47
C ALA A 283 -13.07 -16.06 1.07
N ALA A 284 -14.12 -15.60 0.39
CA ALA A 284 -14.24 -14.23 -0.03
C ALA A 284 -14.24 -13.32 1.22
N PRO A 285 -13.80 -12.06 1.10
CA PRO A 285 -14.03 -11.09 2.16
C PRO A 285 -15.51 -11.10 2.55
N CYS A 286 -15.78 -11.21 3.85
CA CYS A 286 -17.12 -11.18 4.40
C CYS A 286 -17.14 -10.27 5.63
N ILE A 287 -17.90 -9.18 5.51
CA ILE A 287 -18.05 -8.18 6.56
C ILE A 287 -19.42 -8.42 7.19
N LYS A 288 -19.48 -8.54 8.52
CA LYS A 288 -20.74 -8.76 9.25
C LYS A 288 -21.13 -7.48 9.97
N ASN A 289 -22.34 -6.97 9.76
CA ASN A 289 -22.83 -5.76 10.45
C ASN A 289 -23.28 -6.08 11.89
N LYS A 290 -22.41 -6.68 12.70
CA LYS A 290 -22.64 -6.91 14.14
C LYS A 290 -21.82 -5.92 14.94
N GLU A 291 -22.42 -5.37 16.00
CA GLU A 291 -21.86 -4.28 16.80
C GLU A 291 -20.47 -4.57 17.40
N ASP A 292 -20.17 -5.83 17.76
CA ASP A 292 -18.91 -6.21 18.43
C ASP A 292 -18.03 -7.17 17.61
N ALA A 293 -18.29 -7.31 16.32
CA ALA A 293 -17.46 -8.20 15.50
C ALA A 293 -16.06 -7.58 15.34
N GLU A 294 -15.03 -8.29 15.80
CA GLU A 294 -13.65 -7.88 15.57
C GLU A 294 -13.18 -8.27 14.17
N ILE A 295 -12.04 -7.74 13.74
CA ILE A 295 -11.35 -8.27 12.55
C ILE A 295 -10.81 -9.67 12.86
N CYS A 296 -11.10 -10.63 11.98
CA CYS A 296 -10.64 -11.99 12.14
C CYS A 296 -9.13 -12.08 11.92
N GLY A 297 -8.36 -12.14 13.02
CA GLY A 297 -6.90 -12.31 12.95
C GLY A 297 -6.44 -13.58 12.21
N PHE A 298 -7.25 -14.65 12.18
CA PHE A 298 -6.95 -15.83 11.37
C PHE A 298 -7.16 -15.60 9.88
N TYR A 299 -8.16 -14.80 9.51
CA TYR A 299 -8.39 -14.44 8.10
C TYR A 299 -7.30 -13.51 7.59
N LEU A 300 -6.90 -12.51 8.39
CA LEU A 300 -5.75 -11.65 8.08
C LEU A 300 -4.46 -12.44 7.88
N ARG A 301 -4.30 -13.57 8.58
CA ARG A 301 -3.17 -14.49 8.41
C ARG A 301 -3.36 -15.51 7.28
N GLY A 302 -4.52 -15.50 6.62
CA GLY A 302 -4.85 -16.41 5.53
C GLY A 302 -5.19 -17.85 5.95
N CYS A 303 -5.37 -18.09 7.25
CA CYS A 303 -5.58 -19.42 7.85
C CYS A 303 -6.95 -19.60 8.52
N CYS A 304 -7.89 -18.68 8.33
CA CYS A 304 -9.26 -18.88 8.82
C CYS A 304 -9.93 -20.04 8.09
N ASN A 305 -10.39 -21.04 8.84
CA ASN A 305 -11.10 -22.23 8.36
C ASN A 305 -12.62 -22.09 8.41
N TYR A 306 -13.16 -21.03 9.05
CA TYR A 306 -14.60 -20.80 9.18
C TYR A 306 -15.26 -20.22 7.91
N GLY A 307 -14.47 -19.74 6.94
CA GLY A 307 -14.99 -19.15 5.71
C GLY A 307 -16.05 -18.07 5.98
N ASN A 308 -17.14 -18.07 5.21
CA ASN A 308 -18.24 -17.10 5.38
C ASN A 308 -19.00 -17.26 6.72
N ASN A 309 -18.80 -18.39 7.41
CA ASN A 309 -19.42 -18.66 8.71
C ASN A 309 -18.63 -18.05 9.88
N CYS A 310 -17.46 -17.45 9.63
CA CYS A 310 -16.70 -16.79 10.68
C CYS A 310 -17.53 -15.71 11.39
N MET A 311 -17.42 -15.64 12.72
CA MET A 311 -18.17 -14.66 13.52
C MET A 311 -17.56 -13.26 13.42
N ASN A 312 -16.30 -13.17 13.00
CA ASN A 312 -15.50 -11.95 12.91
C ASN A 312 -15.43 -11.44 11.46
N HIS A 313 -15.05 -10.17 11.26
CA HIS A 313 -14.89 -9.58 9.94
C HIS A 313 -13.73 -10.19 9.17
N HIS A 314 -14.02 -10.70 7.99
CA HIS A 314 -13.02 -11.04 6.99
C HIS A 314 -12.76 -9.82 6.11
N THR A 315 -11.91 -8.92 6.61
CA THR A 315 -11.33 -7.82 5.85
C THR A 315 -9.88 -8.16 5.48
N LYS A 316 -9.40 -7.55 4.40
CA LYS A 316 -8.00 -7.68 3.99
C LYS A 316 -7.09 -6.71 4.74
N LEU A 317 -7.63 -5.67 5.37
CA LEU A 317 -6.88 -4.63 6.08
C LEU A 317 -6.87 -4.91 7.60
N PRO A 318 -5.80 -4.57 8.36
CA PRO A 318 -5.74 -4.72 9.81
C PRO A 318 -6.60 -3.68 10.54
N TYR A 319 -7.21 -2.76 9.79
CA TYR A 319 -8.18 -1.78 10.23
C TYR A 319 -9.44 -1.91 9.38
N LEU A 320 -10.57 -1.50 9.97
CA LEU A 320 -11.87 -1.42 9.30
C LEU A 320 -12.59 -0.20 9.82
N TRP A 321 -12.74 0.81 8.97
CA TRP A 321 -13.50 2.02 9.29
C TRP A 321 -14.98 1.75 9.08
N GLN A 322 -15.74 1.96 10.15
CA GLN A 322 -17.19 1.81 10.18
C GLN A 322 -17.84 3.12 10.64
N TRP A 323 -19.09 3.32 10.25
CA TRP A 323 -19.90 4.45 10.67
C TRP A 323 -21.25 3.96 11.19
N ARG A 324 -21.88 4.75 12.06
CA ARG A 324 -23.18 4.48 12.64
C ARG A 324 -24.01 5.77 12.66
N GLY A 325 -25.15 5.75 12.00
CA GLY A 325 -26.12 6.85 12.06
C GLY A 325 -26.86 6.91 13.41
N THR A 326 -27.63 7.98 13.62
CA THR A 326 -28.39 8.26 14.86
C THR A 326 -29.41 7.17 15.26
N GLY A 327 -29.78 6.27 14.35
CA GLY A 327 -30.66 5.12 14.64
C GLY A 327 -30.27 3.82 13.95
N GLY A 328 -29.03 3.71 13.45
CA GLY A 328 -28.59 2.62 12.57
C GLY A 328 -27.67 1.59 13.22
N SER A 329 -27.51 0.45 12.55
CA SER A 329 -26.42 -0.51 12.79
C SER A 329 -25.09 0.03 12.26
N TRP A 330 -23.95 -0.52 12.72
CA TRP A 330 -22.66 -0.21 12.10
C TRP A 330 -22.58 -0.68 10.66
N GLU A 331 -22.11 0.21 9.81
CA GLU A 331 -21.86 -0.06 8.40
C GLU A 331 -20.40 0.20 8.05
N SER A 332 -19.82 -0.68 7.23
CA SER A 332 -18.43 -0.54 6.82
C SER A 332 -18.28 0.43 5.65
N LEU A 333 -17.25 1.28 5.72
CA LEU A 333 -16.85 2.07 4.56
C LEU A 333 -16.37 1.16 3.42
N PRO A 334 -16.49 1.59 2.16
CA PRO A 334 -15.88 0.90 1.03
C PRO A 334 -14.36 0.69 1.22
N SER A 335 -13.82 -0.40 0.66
CA SER A 335 -12.39 -0.77 0.83
C SER A 335 -11.41 0.31 0.35
N ASP A 336 -11.78 1.09 -0.67
CA ASP A 336 -11.00 2.24 -1.15
C ASP A 336 -11.01 3.41 -0.17
N MET A 337 -12.14 3.63 0.53
CA MET A 337 -12.25 4.68 1.55
C MET A 337 -11.49 4.33 2.83
N ASN A 338 -11.49 3.06 3.23
CA ASN A 338 -10.77 2.61 4.44
C ASN A 338 -9.31 3.09 4.45
N VAL A 339 -8.59 2.91 3.35
CA VAL A 339 -7.18 3.32 3.25
C VAL A 339 -7.02 4.84 3.31
N MET A 340 -7.90 5.57 2.66
CA MET A 340 -7.80 7.04 2.63
C MET A 340 -8.14 7.66 3.97
N VAL A 341 -9.16 7.13 4.65
CA VAL A 341 -9.54 7.56 6.01
C VAL A 341 -8.43 7.18 7.01
N GLU A 342 -7.87 5.99 6.91
CA GLU A 342 -6.73 5.58 7.73
C GLU A 342 -5.52 6.49 7.50
N ARG A 343 -5.14 6.76 6.24
CA ARG A 343 -4.01 7.63 5.92
C ARG A 343 -4.22 9.03 6.50
N SER A 344 -5.41 9.60 6.33
CA SER A 344 -5.73 10.90 6.88
C SER A 344 -5.81 10.89 8.42
N TYR A 345 -6.19 9.77 9.04
CA TYR A 345 -6.13 9.58 10.48
C TYR A 345 -4.69 9.46 11.00
N CYS A 346 -3.79 8.77 10.30
CA CYS A 346 -2.40 8.61 10.72
C CYS A 346 -1.53 9.84 10.43
N GLN A 347 -1.91 10.68 9.49
CA GLN A 347 -1.16 11.87 9.08
C GLN A 347 -1.51 13.14 9.87
N LEU A 348 -2.21 13.03 11.02
CA LEU A 348 -2.77 14.12 11.84
C LEU A 348 -2.03 15.47 11.74
N SER A 349 -2.44 16.30 10.78
CA SER A 349 -2.31 17.74 10.87
C SER A 349 -3.54 18.23 11.66
N GLU A 350 -3.31 18.94 12.77
CA GLU A 350 -4.38 19.46 13.61
C GLU A 350 -5.38 20.27 12.74
N GLY A 351 -6.64 19.82 12.68
CA GLY A 351 -7.71 20.50 11.94
C GLY A 351 -8.04 19.96 10.53
N GLU A 352 -7.31 18.98 9.99
CA GLU A 352 -7.70 18.37 8.71
C GLU A 352 -8.95 17.49 8.87
N GLN A 353 -10.00 17.85 8.13
CA GLN A 353 -11.24 17.08 8.02
C GLN A 353 -11.21 16.27 6.72
N TYR A 354 -11.32 14.94 6.81
CA TYR A 354 -11.41 14.09 5.63
C TYR A 354 -12.87 13.95 5.17
N PRO A 355 -13.21 14.35 3.93
CA PRO A 355 -14.56 14.18 3.42
C PRO A 355 -14.87 12.71 3.07
N ILE A 356 -16.02 12.23 3.51
CA ILE A 356 -16.59 10.94 3.13
C ILE A 356 -18.00 11.12 2.57
N SER A 357 -18.40 10.21 1.67
CA SER A 357 -19.78 10.11 1.18
C SER A 357 -20.43 8.94 1.91
N ILE A 358 -21.52 9.21 2.64
CA ILE A 358 -22.36 8.21 3.30
C ILE A 358 -23.76 8.36 2.72
N ASP A 359 -24.29 7.31 2.10
CA ASP A 359 -25.62 7.31 1.45
C ASP A 359 -25.88 8.47 0.49
N GLY A 360 -24.83 8.95 -0.17
CA GLY A 360 -24.90 10.08 -1.11
C GLY A 360 -24.85 11.46 -0.46
N GLU A 361 -24.72 11.54 0.87
CA GLU A 361 -24.52 12.78 1.63
C GLU A 361 -23.05 12.96 2.02
N MET A 362 -22.55 14.20 2.01
CA MET A 362 -21.15 14.49 2.36
C MET A 362 -21.00 14.75 3.85
N TYR A 363 -20.00 14.13 4.45
CA TYR A 363 -19.61 14.36 5.83
C TYR A 363 -18.12 14.68 5.93
N SER A 364 -17.75 15.51 6.89
CA SER A 364 -16.38 15.72 7.35
C SER A 364 -16.12 14.81 8.54
N ILE A 365 -15.09 13.98 8.50
CA ILE A 365 -14.62 13.26 9.69
C ILE A 365 -13.87 14.24 10.61
N VAL A 366 -14.31 14.30 11.87
CA VAL A 366 -13.62 14.98 12.96
C VAL A 366 -12.91 13.90 13.79
N TYR A 367 -11.65 13.62 13.45
CA TYR A 367 -10.88 12.52 14.04
C TYR A 367 -10.70 12.61 15.56
N LYS A 368 -10.67 13.83 16.11
CA LYS A 368 -10.55 14.04 17.56
C LYS A 368 -11.71 13.42 18.34
N ASP A 369 -12.91 13.55 17.81
CA ASP A 369 -14.13 13.15 18.48
C ASP A 369 -14.72 11.87 17.86
N MET A 370 -14.08 11.34 16.81
CA MET A 370 -14.55 10.20 16.00
C MET A 370 -16.00 10.38 15.52
N THR A 371 -16.35 11.62 15.14
CA THR A 371 -17.66 11.98 14.61
C THR A 371 -17.58 12.34 13.12
N ALA A 372 -18.68 12.12 12.40
CA ALA A 372 -18.86 12.58 11.04
C ALA A 372 -19.91 13.69 11.04
N VAL A 373 -19.51 14.92 10.72
CA VAL A 373 -20.42 16.07 10.68
C VAL A 373 -20.85 16.36 9.23
N PRO A 374 -22.13 16.63 8.96
CA PRO A 374 -22.57 16.98 7.61
C PRO A 374 -21.78 18.17 7.07
N ARG A 375 -21.29 18.05 5.83
CA ARG A 375 -20.79 19.22 5.09
C ARG A 375 -22.00 19.92 4.50
N HIS A 376 -22.41 21.03 5.11
CA HIS A 376 -23.39 21.90 4.47
C HIS A 376 -22.78 22.48 3.18
N PRO A 377 -23.58 22.60 2.10
CA PRO A 377 -23.14 23.14 0.82
C PRO A 377 -22.62 24.58 0.91
#